data_AF-A0A9W7VY99-F1
#
_entry.id   AF-A0A9W7VY99-F1
#
_cell.length_a   1.000
_cell.length_b   1.000
_cell.length_c   1.000
_cell.angle_alpha   90.00
_cell.angle_beta   90.00
_cell.angle_gamma   90.00
#
_symmetry.space_group_name_H-M   'P 1'
#
loop_
_entity.id
_entity.type
_entity.pdbx_description
1 polymer ?
#
loop_
_entity_poly.entity_id
_entity_poly.type
_entity_poly.pdbx_seq_one_letter_code
_entity_poly.pdbx_strand_id
1 'polypeptide(L)'
;MPPRKKARVSRAASPAATSTLKTPPPPPNPSTDAPPDDPWTDEEEIGLFKGLMTWKPTGIHKHFRLLALHHFLLANHYIHPANPHTKPAGIWRKLHALYDLDALDEREDARQLSDLSPEEGGEPGG
;
A
#
# COMPACT_ATOMS: atom_id res chain seq x y z
N MET A 1 22.29 -48.42 -35.48
CA MET A 1 21.64 -49.70 -35.85
C MET A 1 21.73 -50.68 -34.68
N PRO A 2 20.68 -51.48 -34.38
CA PRO A 2 20.62 -52.39 -33.22
C PRO A 2 21.18 -53.80 -33.56
N PRO A 3 21.35 -54.70 -32.57
CA PRO A 3 20.38 -55.81 -32.45
C PRO A 3 20.01 -56.20 -31.00
N ARG A 4 19.08 -57.16 -30.87
CA ARG A 4 18.18 -57.44 -29.73
C ARG A 4 18.46 -58.82 -29.09
N LYS A 5 18.15 -58.95 -27.77
CA LYS A 5 17.40 -60.08 -27.09
C LYS A 5 18.04 -61.51 -27.06
N LYS A 6 17.96 -62.41 -26.05
CA LYS A 6 17.16 -62.73 -24.82
C LYS A 6 17.87 -63.86 -24.00
N ALA A 7 17.53 -64.07 -22.71
CA ALA A 7 17.07 -65.33 -22.05
C ALA A 7 17.12 -65.16 -20.50
N ARG A 8 16.03 -65.06 -19.72
CA ARG A 8 14.95 -66.01 -19.28
C ARG A 8 15.40 -67.01 -18.22
N VAL A 9 14.75 -67.01 -17.03
CA VAL A 9 14.14 -68.15 -16.27
C VAL A 9 13.45 -67.56 -15.00
N SER A 10 12.11 -67.42 -15.01
CA SER A 10 11.10 -68.16 -14.20
C SER A 10 11.00 -67.69 -12.73
N ARG A 11 10.04 -66.85 -12.30
CA ARG A 11 8.57 -67.04 -12.08
C ARG A 11 8.20 -68.26 -11.23
N ALA A 12 7.84 -68.01 -9.97
CA ALA A 12 6.78 -68.72 -9.26
C ALA A 12 5.61 -67.74 -9.04
N ALA A 13 4.39 -68.18 -9.38
CA ALA A 13 3.12 -67.47 -9.28
C ALA A 13 2.51 -67.72 -7.89
N SER A 14 1.82 -66.75 -7.28
CA SER A 14 0.35 -66.64 -7.31
C SER A 14 -0.14 -65.34 -6.62
N PRO A 15 -1.42 -64.93 -6.72
CA PRO A 15 -1.79 -63.58 -7.16
C PRO A 15 -2.66 -62.80 -6.15
N ALA A 16 -3.01 -61.56 -6.55
CA ALA A 16 -4.06 -60.68 -6.01
C ALA A 16 -3.76 -60.01 -4.66
N ALA A 17 -4.05 -58.74 -4.40
CA ALA A 17 -4.67 -57.67 -5.17
C ALA A 17 -4.15 -56.31 -4.68
N THR A 18 -4.28 -55.32 -5.55
CA THR A 18 -4.14 -53.88 -5.36
C THR A 18 -4.57 -53.36 -3.97
N SER A 19 -3.67 -52.63 -3.31
CA SER A 19 -4.08 -51.42 -2.60
C SER A 19 -2.93 -50.41 -2.63
N THR A 20 -3.03 -49.46 -3.56
CA THR A 20 -2.23 -48.24 -3.54
C THR A 20 -2.65 -47.44 -2.31
N LEU A 21 -1.83 -47.46 -1.26
CA LEU A 21 -1.96 -46.53 -0.15
C LEU A 21 -1.71 -45.12 -0.70
N LYS A 22 -2.81 -44.43 -1.02
CA LYS A 22 -2.85 -43.00 -1.30
C LYS A 22 -2.55 -42.27 0.00
N THR A 23 -1.35 -41.69 0.09
CA THR A 23 -1.07 -40.61 1.05
C THR A 23 -2.11 -39.50 0.81
N PRO A 24 -2.86 -39.06 1.83
CA PRO A 24 -3.76 -37.93 1.68
C PRO A 24 -2.96 -36.65 1.37
N PRO A 25 -3.46 -35.77 0.50
CA PRO A 25 -2.83 -34.46 0.30
C PRO A 25 -2.87 -33.68 1.63
N PRO A 26 -1.81 -32.90 1.94
CA PRO A 26 -1.85 -32.00 3.09
C PRO A 26 -3.04 -31.02 2.93
N PRO A 27 -3.66 -30.58 4.04
CA PRO A 27 -4.71 -29.57 3.97
C PRO A 27 -4.16 -28.29 3.31
N PRO A 28 -4.98 -27.55 2.55
CA PRO A 28 -4.56 -26.25 2.05
C PRO A 28 -4.27 -25.36 3.25
N ASN A 29 -2.99 -25.03 3.46
CA ASN A 29 -2.61 -23.97 4.37
C ASN A 29 -3.34 -22.70 3.91
N PRO A 30 -4.18 -22.04 4.73
CA PRO A 30 -4.58 -20.67 4.48
C PRO A 30 -3.40 -19.76 4.85
N SER A 31 -2.27 -19.93 4.16
CA SER A 31 -1.18 -18.96 4.13
C SER A 31 -1.34 -18.14 2.85
N THR A 32 -2.55 -17.64 2.61
CA THR A 32 -2.72 -16.48 1.75
C THR A 32 -2.65 -15.26 2.65
N ASP A 33 -1.48 -15.04 3.23
CA ASP A 33 -1.06 -13.69 3.61
C ASP A 33 -0.47 -13.08 2.33
N ALA A 34 -1.31 -12.99 1.30
CA ALA A 34 -0.98 -12.15 0.16
C ALA A 34 -0.98 -10.72 0.73
N PRO A 35 0.12 -9.97 0.61
CA PRO A 35 0.10 -8.56 0.96
C PRO A 35 -1.11 -7.95 0.27
N PRO A 36 -1.88 -7.07 0.93
CA PRO A 36 -2.86 -6.28 0.19
C PRO A 36 -2.12 -5.68 -0.99
N ASP A 37 -2.60 -5.93 -2.22
CA ASP A 37 -2.02 -5.36 -3.43
C ASP A 37 -2.10 -3.84 -3.31
N ASP A 38 -1.09 -3.24 -2.70
CA ASP A 38 -0.97 -1.79 -2.60
C ASP A 38 -0.71 -1.29 -4.02
N PRO A 39 -1.63 -0.52 -4.61
CA PRO A 39 -1.47 -0.06 -5.98
C PRO A 39 -0.32 0.96 -6.12
N TRP A 40 0.22 1.47 -5.00
CA TRP A 40 1.32 2.43 -4.99
C TRP A 40 2.66 1.77 -5.30
N THR A 41 3.41 2.36 -6.22
CA THR A 41 4.81 1.98 -6.45
C THR A 41 5.76 2.73 -5.52
N ASP A 42 6.95 2.18 -5.29
CA ASP A 42 7.98 2.81 -4.48
C ASP A 42 8.31 4.23 -4.98
N GLU A 43 8.40 4.44 -6.30
CA GLU A 43 8.61 5.76 -6.90
C GLU A 43 7.47 6.74 -6.61
N GLU A 44 6.21 6.29 -6.69
CA GLU A 44 5.03 7.10 -6.37
C GLU A 44 5.06 7.53 -4.88
N GLU A 45 5.42 6.62 -3.97
CA GLU A 45 5.57 6.90 -2.54
C GLU A 45 6.72 7.85 -2.23
N ILE A 46 7.89 7.64 -2.85
CA ILE A 46 9.03 8.55 -2.70
C ILE A 46 8.62 9.96 -3.14
N GLY A 47 7.89 10.08 -4.25
CA GLY A 47 7.32 11.34 -4.71
C GLY A 47 6.36 11.96 -3.69
N LEU A 48 5.46 11.14 -3.14
CA LEU A 48 4.49 11.55 -2.12
C LEU A 48 5.20 12.15 -0.90
N PHE A 49 6.18 11.43 -0.34
CA PHE A 49 6.91 11.89 0.85
C PHE A 49 7.71 13.16 0.59
N LYS A 50 8.36 13.28 -0.58
CA LYS A 50 9.05 14.51 -0.98
C LYS A 50 8.08 15.70 -1.09
N GLY A 51 6.93 15.49 -1.71
CA GLY A 51 5.91 16.53 -1.86
C GLY A 51 5.33 16.96 -0.51
N LEU A 52 5.14 16.01 0.41
CA LEU A 52 4.58 16.25 1.75
C LEU A 52 5.47 17.16 2.62
N MET A 53 6.79 17.20 2.36
CA MET A 53 7.70 18.12 3.06
C MET A 53 7.32 19.59 2.84
N THR A 54 6.78 19.91 1.65
CA THR A 54 6.38 21.28 1.26
C THR A 54 4.88 21.50 1.41
N TRP A 55 4.07 20.51 1.01
CA TRP A 55 2.61 20.63 0.89
C TRP A 55 1.90 19.65 1.83
N LYS A 56 1.80 20.02 3.10
CA LYS A 56 1.13 19.21 4.13
C LYS A 56 -0.40 19.38 4.03
N PRO A 57 -1.19 18.37 3.65
CA PRO A 57 -2.64 18.50 3.49
C PRO A 57 -3.35 18.40 4.84
N THR A 58 -3.04 19.29 5.78
CA THR A 58 -3.68 19.42 7.09
C THR A 58 -3.94 20.90 7.40
N GLY A 59 -4.87 21.14 8.31
CA GLY A 59 -5.34 22.44 8.76
C GLY A 59 -6.37 23.08 7.82
N ILE A 60 -6.65 24.37 8.06
CA ILE A 60 -7.66 25.18 7.37
C ILE A 60 -7.57 25.09 5.84
N HIS A 61 -6.35 24.99 5.29
CA HIS A 61 -6.11 24.97 3.85
C HIS A 61 -5.80 23.56 3.29
N LYS A 62 -6.17 22.48 3.99
CA LYS A 62 -5.82 21.10 3.64
C LYS A 62 -6.17 20.71 2.20
N HIS A 63 -7.33 21.12 1.70
CA HIS A 63 -7.76 20.79 0.34
C HIS A 63 -6.89 21.47 -0.73
N PHE A 64 -6.53 22.74 -0.53
CA PHE A 64 -5.63 23.45 -1.45
C PHE A 64 -4.23 22.87 -1.43
N ARG A 65 -3.70 22.55 -0.24
CA ARG A 65 -2.39 21.93 -0.08
C ARG A 65 -2.36 20.54 -0.72
N LEU A 66 -3.43 19.76 -0.63
CA LEU A 66 -3.56 18.48 -1.34
C LEU A 66 -3.54 18.65 -2.87
N LEU A 67 -4.24 19.65 -3.41
CA LEU A 67 -4.21 19.93 -4.85
C LEU A 67 -2.81 20.37 -5.32
N ALA A 68 -2.11 21.17 -4.52
CA ALA A 68 -0.73 21.54 -4.78
C ALA A 68 0.21 20.32 -4.75
N LEU A 69 0.03 19.42 -3.78
CA LEU A 69 0.74 18.14 -3.70
C LEU A 69 0.50 17.28 -4.94
N HIS A 70 -0.76 17.10 -5.34
CA HIS A 70 -1.12 16.33 -6.54
C HIS A 70 -0.52 16.95 -7.81
N HIS A 71 -0.56 18.28 -7.94
CA HIS A 71 0.08 18.99 -9.05
C HIS A 71 1.60 18.77 -9.06
N PHE A 72 2.26 18.86 -7.90
CA PHE A 72 3.69 18.56 -7.77
C PHE A 72 4.03 17.14 -8.24
N LEU A 73 3.22 16.14 -7.86
CA LEU A 73 3.44 14.76 -8.27
C LEU A 73 3.32 14.56 -9.79
N LEU A 74 2.35 15.22 -10.42
CA LEU A 74 2.19 15.21 -11.88
C LEU A 74 3.34 15.92 -12.59
N ALA A 75 3.69 17.12 -12.12
CA ALA A 75 4.72 17.95 -12.74
C ALA A 75 6.12 17.32 -12.69
N ASN A 76 6.38 16.50 -11.67
CA ASN A 76 7.65 15.79 -11.50
C ASN A 76 7.60 14.33 -12.00
N HIS A 77 6.54 13.94 -12.71
CA HIS A 77 6.37 12.60 -13.29
C HIS A 77 6.42 11.43 -12.29
N TYR A 78 6.08 11.68 -11.02
CA TYR A 78 5.93 10.60 -10.04
C TYR A 78 4.65 9.81 -10.27
N ILE A 79 3.56 10.46 -10.71
CA ILE A 79 2.26 9.82 -10.95
C ILE A 79 1.74 10.09 -12.36
N HIS A 80 0.82 9.26 -12.82
CA HIS A 80 0.13 9.44 -14.10
C HIS A 80 -1.36 9.76 -13.91
N PRO A 81 -1.97 10.70 -14.65
CA PRO A 81 -3.37 11.11 -14.46
C PRO A 81 -4.41 10.01 -14.74
N ALA A 82 -4.03 8.95 -15.46
CA ALA A 82 -4.88 7.78 -15.68
C ALA A 82 -4.99 6.86 -14.46
N ASN A 83 -4.03 6.94 -13.52
CA ASN A 83 -3.97 6.05 -12.37
C ASN A 83 -5.04 6.48 -11.33
N PRO A 84 -6.03 5.64 -11.00
CA PRO A 84 -7.12 6.04 -10.11
C PRO A 84 -6.69 6.17 -8.65
N HIS A 85 -5.67 5.42 -8.21
CA HIS A 85 -5.18 5.45 -6.84
C HIS A 85 -4.33 6.68 -6.49
N THR A 86 -3.83 7.41 -7.50
CA THR A 86 -3.05 8.64 -7.31
C THR A 86 -3.86 9.91 -7.55
N LYS A 87 -5.15 9.81 -7.88
CA LYS A 87 -6.09 10.95 -7.86
C LYS A 87 -6.19 11.51 -6.44
N PRO A 88 -6.65 12.77 -6.24
CA PRO A 88 -6.73 13.39 -4.92
C PRO A 88 -7.41 12.54 -3.83
N ALA A 89 -8.49 11.83 -4.17
CA ALA A 89 -9.17 10.91 -3.25
C ALA A 89 -8.33 9.68 -2.88
N GLY A 90 -7.53 9.16 -3.82
CA GLY A 90 -6.61 8.06 -3.57
C GLY A 90 -5.39 8.47 -2.75
N ILE A 91 -4.87 9.69 -2.98
CA ILE A 91 -3.83 10.30 -2.13
C ILE A 91 -4.34 10.44 -0.69
N TRP A 92 -5.56 10.97 -0.49
CA TRP A 92 -6.17 11.01 0.84
C TRP A 92 -6.23 9.64 1.51
N ARG A 93 -6.69 8.62 0.78
CA ARG A 93 -6.76 7.25 1.30
C ARG A 93 -5.38 6.73 1.70
N LYS A 94 -4.34 6.97 0.89
CA LYS A 94 -2.97 6.58 1.21
C LYS A 94 -2.47 7.29 2.46
N LEU A 95 -2.71 8.60 2.58
CA LEU A 95 -2.30 9.36 3.76
C LEU A 95 -3.02 8.91 5.04
N HIS A 96 -4.31 8.59 4.97
CA HIS A 96 -5.06 8.06 6.13
C HIS A 96 -4.57 6.68 6.56
N ALA A 97 -4.02 5.88 5.64
CA ALA A 97 -3.42 4.60 5.97
C ALA A 97 -2.05 4.75 6.67
N LEU A 98 -1.36 5.87 6.47
CA LEU A 98 -0.02 6.14 6.99
C LEU A 98 -0.01 6.98 8.27
N TYR A 99 -1.02 7.85 8.44
CA TYR A 99 -1.06 8.85 9.50
C TYR A 99 -2.47 9.00 10.09
N ASP A 100 -2.52 9.38 11.36
CA ASP A 100 -3.72 9.91 11.98
C ASP A 100 -3.94 11.35 11.52
N LEU A 101 -4.59 11.51 10.37
CA LEU A 101 -4.82 12.81 9.76
C LEU A 101 -5.79 13.67 10.57
N ASP A 102 -6.77 13.08 11.25
CA ASP A 102 -7.75 13.82 12.05
C ASP A 102 -7.07 14.50 13.25
N ALA A 103 -6.21 13.77 13.96
CA ALA A 103 -5.43 14.34 15.06
C ALA A 103 -4.42 15.40 14.59
N LEU A 104 -3.84 15.23 13.38
CA LEU A 104 -2.94 16.22 12.80
C LEU A 104 -3.68 17.49 12.35
N ASP A 105 -4.89 17.33 11.80
CA ASP A 105 -5.76 18.43 11.37
C ASP A 105 -6.16 19.29 12.57
N GLU A 106 -6.64 18.67 13.65
CA GLU A 106 -7.02 19.36 14.89
C GLU A 106 -5.86 20.17 15.49
N ARG A 107 -4.65 19.60 15.52
CA ARG A 107 -3.45 20.28 16.02
C ARG A 107 -3.06 21.47 15.16
N GLU A 108 -3.14 21.33 13.84
CA GLU A 108 -2.77 22.40 12.91
C GLU A 108 -3.83 23.50 12.93
N ASP A 109 -5.12 23.16 12.99
CA ASP A 109 -6.21 24.13 13.15
C ASP A 109 -6.06 24.93 14.44
N ALA A 110 -5.81 24.29 15.57
CA ALA A 110 -5.58 24.98 16.85
C ALA A 110 -4.40 25.97 16.75
N ARG A 111 -3.30 25.56 16.12
CA ARG A 111 -2.10 26.38 15.94
C ARG A 111 -2.35 27.57 15.00
N GLN A 112 -3.08 27.36 13.91
CA GLN A 112 -3.40 28.41 12.94
C GLN A 112 -4.43 29.40 13.49
N LEU A 113 -5.42 28.92 14.23
CA LEU A 113 -6.42 29.76 14.88
C LEU A 113 -5.81 30.63 15.99
N SER A 114 -4.85 30.11 16.76
CA SER A 114 -4.15 30.91 17.76
C SER A 114 -3.34 32.07 17.16
N ASP A 115 -2.73 31.86 15.98
CA ASP A 115 -1.95 32.88 15.27
C ASP A 115 -2.84 34.01 14.71
N LEU A 116 -4.11 33.71 14.44
CA LEU A 116 -5.10 34.66 13.94
C LEU A 116 -5.85 35.39 15.05
N SER A 117 -5.70 34.98 16.30
CA SER A 117 -6.33 35.67 17.43
C SER A 117 -5.60 36.98 17.67
N PRO A 118 -6.23 38.15 17.47
CA PRO A 118 -5.62 39.40 17.86
C PRO A 118 -5.41 39.36 19.37
N GLU A 119 -4.20 39.68 19.83
CA GLU A 119 -3.91 39.91 21.25
C GLU A 119 -4.91 40.95 21.80
N GLU A 120 -5.97 40.49 22.47
CA GLU A 120 -6.88 41.37 23.20
C GLU A 120 -6.11 41.95 24.40
N GLY A 121 -5.80 43.24 24.35
CA GLY A 121 -5.54 44.03 25.55
C GLY A 121 -4.16 44.67 25.67
N GLY A 122 -3.81 45.56 24.73
CA GLY A 122 -2.94 46.68 25.09
C GLY A 122 -3.73 47.65 25.97
N GLU A 123 -3.68 47.50 27.29
CA GLU A 123 -4.09 48.57 28.21
C GLU A 123 -3.21 49.81 27.97
N PRO A 124 -3.78 51.02 27.80
CA PRO A 124 -3.01 52.25 27.81
C PRO A 124 -2.64 52.57 29.27
N GLY A 125 -1.44 52.17 29.68
CA GLY A 125 -0.87 52.54 30.97
C GLY A 125 -0.14 53.89 30.92
N GLY A 126 -0.71 54.90 31.58
CA GLY A 126 0.03 56.01 32.21
C GLY A 126 0.11 57.32 31.43
#